data_AF-A0A938HQX8-F1
#
_entry.id   AF-A0A938HQX8-F1
#
_cell.length_a   1.000
_cell.length_b   1.000
_cell.length_c   1.000
_cell.angle_alpha   90.00
_cell.angle_beta   90.00
_cell.angle_gamma   90.00
#
_symmetry.space_group_name_H-M   'P 1'
#
loop_
_entity.id
_entity.type
_entity.pdbx_description
1 polymer ?
#
loop_
_entity_poly.entity_id
_entity_poly.type
_entity_poly.pdbx_seq_one_letter_code
_entity_poly.pdbx_strand_id
1 'polypeptide(L)' 'MADVALYFDPIYEEHLTGPGHPERPDRLPVAMKALEESGLLDRVGVRSPRDAS' A
#
# COMPACT_ATOMS: atom_id res chain seq x y z
N MET A 1 6.22 17.62 -15.24
CA MET A 1 5.59 16.37 -14.76
C MET A 1 5.81 16.34 -13.26
N ALA A 2 4.78 16.06 -12.45
CA ALA A 2 4.96 16.02 -10.99
C ALA A 2 5.77 14.77 -10.61
N ASP A 3 6.71 14.93 -9.68
CA ASP A 3 7.44 13.81 -9.09
C ASP A 3 6.58 13.22 -7.97
N VAL A 4 6.17 11.97 -8.12
CA VAL A 4 5.22 11.30 -7.22
C VAL A 4 5.78 9.94 -6.83
N ALA A 5 5.89 9.72 -5.53
CA ALA A 5 6.28 8.44 -4.94
C ALA A 5 5.09 7.79 -4.22
N LEU A 6 4.95 6.48 -4.38
CA LEU A 6 4.05 5.63 -3.60
C LEU A 6 4.88 4.85 -2.58
N TYR A 7 4.55 4.99 -1.30
CA TYR A 7 5.17 4.19 -0.26
C TYR A 7 4.33 2.95 0.04
N PHE A 8 4.96 1.79 -0.04
CA PHE A 8 4.33 0.50 0.21
C PHE A 8 5.37 -0.46 0.81
N ASP A 9 4.91 -1.30 1.74
CA ASP A 9 5.69 -2.40 2.29
C ASP A 9 4.77 -3.59 2.60
N PRO A 10 5.16 -4.84 2.26
CA PRO A 10 4.36 -6.02 2.58
C PRO A 10 4.06 -6.19 4.08
N ILE A 11 4.88 -5.63 4.97
CA ILE A 11 4.66 -5.72 6.44
C ILE A 11 3.30 -5.15 6.87
N TYR A 12 2.72 -4.23 6.08
CA TYR A 12 1.40 -3.67 6.34
C TYR A 12 0.27 -4.70 6.21
N GLU A 13 0.48 -5.76 5.45
CA GLU A 13 -0.48 -6.86 5.28
C GLU A 13 -0.47 -7.81 6.49
N GLU A 14 0.57 -7.75 7.33
CA GLU A 14 0.74 -8.63 8.49
C GLU A 14 0.02 -8.10 9.75
N HIS A 15 -0.70 -6.97 9.65
CA HIS A 15 -1.34 -6.35 10.81
C HIS A 15 -2.47 -7.22 11.38
N LEU A 16 -2.32 -7.66 12.63
CA LEU A 16 -3.34 -8.43 13.35
C LEU A 16 -4.34 -7.50 14.04
N THR A 17 -5.51 -7.29 13.42
CA THR A 17 -6.52 -6.33 13.91
C THR A 17 -7.45 -6.88 15.02
N GLY A 18 -7.54 -8.20 15.17
CA GLY A 18 -8.39 -8.86 16.16
C GLY A 18 -9.88 -8.98 15.77
N PRO A 19 -10.69 -9.77 16.51
CA PRO A 19 -12.09 -10.02 16.17
C PRO A 19 -12.96 -8.75 16.22
N GLY A 20 -13.79 -8.55 15.19
CA GLY A 20 -14.72 -7.42 15.10
C GLY A 20 -14.09 -6.07 14.75
N HIS A 21 -12.77 -6.01 14.58
CA HIS A 21 -12.09 -4.75 14.28
C HIS A 21 -12.41 -4.24 12.87
N PRO A 22 -12.65 -2.92 12.70
CA PRO A 22 -13.03 -2.33 11.40
C PRO A 22 -11.86 -2.23 10.42
N GLU A 23 -10.62 -2.19 10.92
CA GLU A 23 -9.42 -2.23 10.09
C GLU A 23 -9.23 -3.61 9.45
N ARG A 24 -8.78 -3.61 8.19
CA ARG A 24 -8.62 -4.82 7.36
C ARG A 24 -7.32 -4.71 6.54
N PRO A 25 -6.24 -5.42 6.90
CA PRO A 25 -4.99 -5.41 6.13
C PRO A 25 -5.21 -5.85 4.68
N ASP A 26 -6.15 -6.77 4.42
CA ASP A 26 -6.53 -7.25 3.10
C ASP A 26 -6.99 -6.15 2.11
N ARG A 27 -7.33 -4.95 2.60
CA ARG A 27 -7.66 -3.82 1.72
C ARG A 27 -6.45 -3.34 0.92
N LEU A 28 -5.25 -3.51 1.45
CA LEU A 28 -4.02 -3.03 0.84
C LEU A 28 -3.69 -3.75 -0.47
N PRO A 29 -3.66 -5.10 -0.55
CA PRO A 29 -3.44 -5.79 -1.83
C PRO A 29 -4.54 -5.50 -2.86
N VAL A 30 -5.79 -5.27 -2.41
CA VAL A 30 -6.88 -4.84 -3.30
C VAL A 30 -6.61 -3.47 -3.91
N ALA A 31 -6.14 -2.51 -3.12
CA ALA A 31 -5.78 -1.18 -3.61
C ALA A 31 -4.58 -1.23 -4.56
N MET A 32 -3.54 -2.02 -4.24
CA MET A 32 -2.37 -2.19 -5.11
C MET A 32 -2.74 -2.79 -6.46
N LYS A 33 -3.60 -3.80 -6.48
CA LYS A 33 -4.13 -4.38 -7.72
C LYS A 33 -4.92 -3.38 -8.55
N ALA A 34 -5.78 -2.58 -7.92
CA ALA A 34 -6.52 -1.53 -8.65
C ALA A 34 -5.59 -0.47 -9.26
N LEU A 35 -4.51 -0.11 -8.56
CA LEU A 35 -3.49 0.80 -9.09
C LEU A 35 -2.74 0.18 -10.27
N GLU A 36 -2.41 -1.11 -10.21
CA GLU A 36 -1.80 -1.86 -11.31
C GLU A 36 -2.72 -1.90 -12.54
N GLU A 37 -3.98 -2.32 -12.36
CA GLU A 37 -4.98 -2.41 -13.44
C GLU A 37 -5.27 -1.05 -14.11
N SER A 38 -5.10 0.05 -13.38
CA SER A 38 -5.26 1.41 -13.91
C SER A 38 -4.04 1.95 -14.69
N GLY A 39 -2.89 1.25 -14.66
CA GLY A 39 -1.62 1.73 -15.21
C GLY A 39 -0.99 2.89 -14.44
N LEU A 40 -1.48 3.19 -13.23
CA LEU A 40 -0.91 4.26 -12.40
C LEU A 40 0.44 3.86 -11.81
N LEU A 41 0.65 2.57 -11.51
CA LEU A 41 1.94 2.09 -10.99
C LEU A 41 3.10 2.32 -11.97
N ASP A 42 2.84 2.34 -13.28
CA ASP A 42 3.85 2.64 -14.30
C ASP A 42 4.29 4.12 -14.30
N ARG A 43 3.56 4.97 -13.58
CA ARG A 43 3.73 6.43 -13.59
C ARG A 43 4.26 6.98 -12.27
N VAL A 44 4.41 6.15 -11.25
CA VAL A 44 4.86 6.56 -9.91
C VAL A 44 6.02 5.69 -9.43
N GLY A 45 6.92 6.26 -8.64
CA GLY A 45 8.00 5.51 -8.01
C GLY A 45 7.53 4.78 -6.76
N VAL A 46 7.43 3.45 -6.79
CA VAL A 46 7.14 2.67 -5.57
C VAL A 46 8.41 2.52 -4.72
N ARG A 47 8.30 2.73 -3.41
CA ARG A 47 9.42 2.69 -2.45
C ARG A 47 8.98 2.05 -1.12
N SER A 48 9.88 1.30 -0.48
CA SER A 48 9.70 0.94 0.93
C SER A 48 9.92 2.16 1.82
N PRO A 49 9.08 2.38 2.85
CA PRO A 49 9.27 3.41 3.85
C PRO A 49 10.31 2.98 4.90
N ARG A 50 10.82 3.97 5.65
CA ARG A 50 11.62 3.74 6.86
C ARG A 50 10.72 3.66 8.09
N ASP A 51 11.26 3.12 9.18
CA ASP A 51 10.62 3.20 10.49
C ASP A 51 10.41 4.66 10.93
N ALA A 52 9.32 4.90 11.64
CA ALA A 52 9.04 6.17 12.29
C ALA A 52 9.98 6.37 13.49
N SER A 53 10.40 7.61 13.73
CA SER A 53 11.34 8.02 14.80
C SER A 53 10.68 8.98 15.77
#